data_AF-X0Z7U5-F1
#
_entry.id   AF-X0Z7U5-F1
#
_cell.length_a   1.000
_cell.length_b   1.000
_cell.length_c   1.000
_cell.angle_alpha   90.00
_cell.angle_beta   90.00
_cell.angle_gamma   90.00
#
_symmetry.space_group_name_H-M   'P 1'
#
loop_
_entity.id
_entity.type
_entity.pdbx_description
1 polymer ?
#
loop_
_entity_poly.entity_id
_entity_poly.type
_entity_poly.pdbx_seq_one_letter_code
_entity_poly.pdbx_strand_id
1 'polypeptide(L)' 'MEDILKELEKYRLENKLSQKNLAKKLGVTFATVSRWFNNRNKPNKIQAYHIKKLLDIHKLKDKYFEIT' A
#
# COMPACT_ATOMS: atom_id res chain seq x y z
N MET A 1 -4.59 4.78 11.97
CA MET A 1 -4.72 5.24 10.56
C MET A 1 -3.39 5.70 9.98
N GLU A 2 -2.51 6.33 10.76
CA GLU A 2 -1.13 6.64 10.33
C GLU A 2 -0.30 5.37 10.11
N ASP A 3 -0.61 4.33 10.88
CA ASP A 3 0.05 3.02 10.82
C ASP A 3 -0.08 2.30 9.46
N ILE A 4 -1.27 2.33 8.85
CA ILE A 4 -1.48 1.67 7.55
C ILE A 4 -0.67 2.30 6.41
N LEU A 5 -0.40 3.61 6.49
CA LEU A 5 0.41 4.30 5.47
C LEU A 5 1.89 3.98 5.63
N LYS A 6 2.37 3.78 6.87
CA LYS A 6 3.72 3.29 7.14
C LYS A 6 3.92 1.87 6.62
N GLU A 7 2.97 0.97 6.89
CA GLU A 7 3.00 -0.40 6.33
C GLU A 7 2.96 -0.39 4.79
N LEU A 8 2.13 0.48 4.20
CA LEU A 8 2.04 0.64 2.75
C LEU A 8 3.34 1.15 2.13
N GLU A 9 4.03 2.10 2.80
CA GLU A 9 5.31 2.60 2.32
C GLU A 9 6.41 1.53 2.43
N LYS A 10 6.44 0.79 3.54
CA LYS A 10 7.35 -0.35 3.70
C LYS A 10 7.14 -1.38 2.59
N TYR A 11 5.90 -1.81 2.37
CA TYR A 11 5.51 -2.70 1.26
C TYR A 11 6.03 -2.20 -0.09
N ARG A 12 5.82 -0.91 -0.37
CA ARG A 12 6.24 -0.27 -1.62
C ARG A 12 7.76 -0.37 -1.81
N LEU A 13 8.54 -0.10 -0.77
CA LEU A 13 10.00 -0.11 -0.82
C LEU A 13 10.54 -1.53 -0.99
N GLU A 14 10.04 -2.50 -0.20
CA GLU A 14 10.43 -3.91 -0.27
C GLU A 14 10.15 -4.51 -1.66
N ASN A 15 9.04 -4.12 -2.29
CA ASN A 15 8.65 -4.58 -3.62
C ASN A 15 9.17 -3.69 -4.76
N LYS A 16 10.07 -2.73 -4.48
CA LYS A 16 10.68 -1.80 -5.46
C LYS A 16 9.64 -1.07 -6.34
N LEU A 17 8.50 -0.71 -5.75
CA LEU A 17 7.40 -0.05 -6.43
C LEU A 17 7.61 1.48 -6.44
N SER A 18 7.47 2.09 -7.61
CA SER A 18 7.27 3.54 -7.69
C SER A 18 5.89 3.92 -7.13
N GLN A 19 5.71 5.16 -6.66
CA GLN A 19 4.38 5.63 -6.25
C GLN A 19 3.35 5.56 -7.41
N LYS A 20 3.81 5.70 -8.66
CA LYS A 20 2.97 5.53 -9.86
C LYS A 20 2.50 4.08 -10.04
N ASN A 21 3.37 3.10 -9.82
CA ASN A 21 3.00 1.69 -9.90
C ASN A 21 2.10 1.28 -8.72
N LEU A 22 2.35 1.80 -7.52
CA LEU A 22 1.47 1.60 -6.38
C LEU A 22 0.07 2.17 -6.64
N ALA A 23 -0.03 3.36 -7.22
CA ALA A 23 -1.29 4.00 -7.58
C ALA A 23 -2.10 3.14 -8.56
N LYS A 24 -1.44 2.59 -9.59
CA LYS A 24 -2.07 1.62 -10.53
C LYS A 24 -2.59 0.39 -9.79
N LYS A 25 -1.81 -0.17 -8.86
CA LYS A 25 -2.19 -1.36 -8.08
C LYS A 25 -3.39 -1.12 -7.16
N LEU A 26 -3.53 0.11 -6.66
CA LEU A 26 -4.64 0.53 -5.78
C LEU A 26 -5.82 1.15 -6.54
N GLY A 27 -5.76 1.29 -7.86
CA GLY A 27 -6.83 1.89 -8.66
C GLY A 27 -7.05 3.38 -8.37
N VAL A 28 -6.01 4.11 -7.96
CA VAL A 28 -6.07 5.55 -7.66
C VAL A 28 -5.08 6.33 -8.51
N THR A 29 -5.18 7.67 -8.49
CA THR A 29 -4.23 8.52 -9.20
C THR A 29 -2.87 8.58 -8.49
N PHE A 30 -1.81 8.87 -9.24
CA PHE A 30 -0.49 9.15 -8.66
C PHE A 30 -0.56 10.29 -7.62
N ALA A 31 -1.30 11.36 -7.93
CA ALA A 31 -1.46 12.51 -7.03
C ALA A 31 -2.11 12.09 -5.70
N THR A 32 -3.04 11.14 -5.72
CA THR A 32 -3.67 10.59 -4.50
C THR A 32 -2.62 9.92 -3.60
N VAL A 33 -1.80 9.03 -4.16
CA VAL A 33 -0.75 8.33 -3.40
C VAL A 33 0.32 9.30 -2.90
N SER A 34 0.73 10.25 -3.73
CA SER A 34 1.70 11.28 -3.35
C SER A 34 1.20 12.11 -2.17
N ARG A 35 -0.09 12.51 -2.16
CA ARG A 35 -0.67 13.26 -1.04
C ARG A 35 -0.73 12.44 0.24
N TRP A 36 -0.97 11.13 0.17
CA TRP A 36 -0.94 10.26 1.36
C TRP A 36 0.45 10.22 1.99
N PHE A 37 1.49 9.98 1.20
CA PHE A 37 2.86 9.89 1.73
C PHE A 37 3.45 11.23 2.16
N ASN A 38 2.93 12.34 1.62
CA ASN A 38 3.31 13.68 2.06
C ASN A 38 2.41 14.23 3.18
N ASN A 39 1.61 13.38 3.84
CA ASN A 39 0.68 13.76 4.92
C ASN A 39 -0.30 14.89 4.56
N ARG A 40 -0.61 15.08 3.27
CA ARG A 40 -1.51 16.12 2.77
C ARG A 40 -2.98 15.68 2.81
N ASN A 41 -3.25 14.39 2.74
CA ASN A 41 -4.58 13.82 2.92
C ASN A 41 -4.49 12.38 3.46
N LYS A 42 -5.62 11.84 3.92
CA LYS A 42 -5.73 10.44 4.36
C LYS A 42 -6.59 9.64 3.37
N PRO A 43 -6.35 8.34 3.21
CA PRO A 43 -7.25 7.46 2.45
C PRO A 43 -8.66 7.48 3.04
N ASN A 44 -9.68 7.53 2.18
CA ASN A 44 -11.07 7.31 2.60
C ASN A 44 -11.30 5.83 2.97
N LYS A 45 -12.51 5.49 3.45
CA LYS A 45 -12.84 4.12 3.89
C LYS A 45 -12.59 3.06 2.81
N ILE A 46 -12.96 3.34 1.56
CA ILE A 46 -12.78 2.42 0.43
C ILE A 46 -11.29 2.23 0.14
N GLN A 47 -10.54 3.34 0.08
CA GLN A 47 -9.10 3.30 -0.18
C GLN A 47 -8.35 2.57 0.94
N ALA A 48 -8.70 2.83 2.20
CA ALA A 48 -8.13 2.13 3.34
C ALA A 48 -8.42 0.62 3.28
N TYR A 49 -9.63 0.21 2.88
CA TYR A 49 -9.96 -1.21 2.67
C TYR A 49 -9.07 -1.86 1.60
N HIS A 50 -8.89 -1.21 0.44
CA HIS A 50 -8.02 -1.74 -0.61
C HIS A 50 -6.55 -1.80 -0.19
N ILE A 51 -6.07 -0.82 0.58
CA ILE A 51 -4.72 -0.85 1.15
C ILE A 51 -4.56 -2.05 2.10
N LYS A 52 -5.51 -2.28 3.01
CA LYS A 52 -5.45 -3.45 3.93
C LYS A 52 -5.43 -4.76 3.15
N LYS A 53 -6.37 -4.93 2.21
CA LYS A 53 -6.46 -6.12 1.37
C LYS A 53 -5.15 -6.40 0.62
N LEU A 54 -4.50 -5.36 0.11
CA LEU A 54 -3.21 -5.45 -0.56
C LEU A 54 -2.11 -6.00 0.36
N LEU A 55 -2.03 -5.47 1.58
CA LEU A 55 -1.04 -5.84 2.58
C LEU A 55 -1.27 -7.26 3.11
N ASP A 56 -2.53 -7.64 3.36
CA ASP A 56 -2.88 -8.98 3.84
C ASP A 56 -2.50 -10.06 2.83
N ILE A 57 -2.77 -9.83 1.54
CA ILE A 57 -2.37 -10.75 0.47
C ILE A 57 -0.84 -10.92 0.41
N HIS A 58 -0.09 -9.84 0.64
CA HIS A 58 1.37 -9.91 0.66
C HIS A 58 1.88 -10.74 1.84
N LYS A 59 1.40 -10.46 3.06
CA LYS A 59 1.77 -11.21 4.28
C LYS A 59 1.48 -12.70 4.15
N LEU A 60 0.35 -13.06 3.52
CA LEU A 60 0.04 -14.45 3.23
C LEU A 60 1.06 -15.06 2.26
N LYS A 61 1.39 -14.38 1.16
CA LYS A 61 2.36 -14.87 0.17
C LYS A 61 3.73 -15.12 0.79
N ASP A 62 4.20 -14.22 1.65
CA ASP A 62 5.50 -14.35 2.31
C ASP A 62 5.51 -15.59 3.22
N LYS A 63 4.46 -15.81 4.01
CA LYS A 63 4.31 -16.99 4.86
C LYS A 63 4.30 -18.31 4.07
N TYR A 64 3.68 -18.35 2.88
CA TYR A 64 3.68 -19.55 2.04
C TYR A 64 5.06 -19.86 1.45
N PHE A 65 5.88 -18.84 1.22
CA PHE A 65 7.25 -19.02 0.74
C PHE A 65 8.22 -19.47 1.84
N GLU A 66 7.99 -19.10 3.10
CA GLU A 66 8.84 -19.53 4.23
C GLU A 66 8.71 -21.02 4.59
N ILE A 67 7.64 -21.69 4.14
CA ILE A 67 7.35 -23.11 4.45
C ILE A 67 7.74 -24.09 3.33
N THR A 68 8.35 -23.61 2.23
CA THR A 68 8.83 -24.42 1.10
C THR A 68 10.35 -24.32 1.01
#